data_AF-A0A7J9Z8B9-F1
#
_entry.id   AF-A0A7J9Z8B9-F1
#
_cell.length_a   1.000
_cell.length_b   1.000
_cell.length_c   1.000
_cell.angle_alpha   90.00
_cell.angle_beta   90.00
_cell.angle_gamma   90.00
#
_symmetry.space_group_name_H-M   'P 1'
#
loop_
_entity.id
_entity.type
_entity.pdbx_description
1 polymer ?
#
loop_
_entity_poly.entity_id
_entity_poly.type
_entity_poly.pdbx_seq_one_letter_code
_entity_poly.pdbx_strand_id
1 'polypeptide(L)'
;MSALDDLVQALQAAVTAAESTQNDVAQAASAAGEAVQAATAFGREQDVAEVDALRSDVDEQAGALAAAKDALDGLLQRAVALQGGG
;
A
#
# COMPACT_ATOMS: atom_id res chain seq x y z
N MET A 1 31.11 -5.11 2.06
CA MET A 1 29.80 -4.59 2.49
C MET A 1 29.64 -4.88 3.96
N SER A 2 29.23 -3.89 4.74
CA SER A 2 28.92 -4.09 6.16
C SER A 2 27.51 -4.65 6.30
N ALA A 3 27.20 -5.34 7.41
CA ALA A 3 25.84 -5.81 7.70
C ALA A 3 24.82 -4.67 7.76
N LEU A 4 25.29 -3.43 8.00
CA LEU A 4 24.46 -2.23 7.97
C LEU A 4 24.09 -1.81 6.53
N ASP A 5 25.03 -1.92 5.59
CA ASP A 5 24.74 -1.65 4.16
C ASP A 5 23.69 -2.63 3.61
N ASP A 6 23.83 -3.91 3.94
CA ASP A 6 22.88 -4.96 3.52
C ASP A 6 21.48 -4.71 4.12
N LEU A 7 21.41 -4.26 5.39
CA LEU A 7 20.15 -3.88 6.04
C LEU A 7 19.51 -2.66 5.36
N VAL A 8 20.28 -1.61 5.07
CA VAL A 8 19.78 -0.40 4.40
C VAL A 8 19.22 -0.75 3.03
N GLN A 9 19.91 -1.57 2.23
CA GLN A 9 19.41 -2.03 0.93
C GLN A 9 18.14 -2.86 1.05
N ALA A 10 18.08 -3.78 2.02
CA ALA A 10 16.88 -4.60 2.24
C ALA A 10 15.67 -3.75 2.64
N LEU A 11 15.86 -2.75 3.52
CA LEU A 11 14.80 -1.82 3.92
C LEU A 11 14.35 -0.93 2.76
N GLN A 12 15.28 -0.41 1.94
CA GLN A 12 14.94 0.35 0.73
C GLN A 12 14.13 -0.48 -0.27
N ALA A 13 14.50 -1.74 -0.47
CA ALA A 13 13.74 -2.65 -1.32
C ALA A 13 12.33 -2.90 -0.76
N ALA A 14 12.20 -3.08 0.56
CA ALA A 14 10.91 -3.27 1.21
C ALA A 14 10.01 -2.02 1.10
N VAL A 15 10.56 -0.81 1.29
CA VAL A 15 9.82 0.45 1.11
C VAL A 15 9.32 0.60 -0.33
N THR A 16 10.21 0.37 -1.31
CA THR A 16 9.86 0.44 -2.73
C THR A 16 8.75 -0.57 -3.09
N ALA A 17 8.83 -1.80 -2.56
CA ALA A 17 7.81 -2.82 -2.77
C ALA A 17 6.46 -2.40 -2.15
N ALA A 18 6.48 -1.88 -0.92
CA ALA A 18 5.27 -1.39 -0.25
C ALA A 18 4.63 -0.22 -1.01
N GLU A 19 5.42 0.69 -1.58
CA GLU A 19 4.93 1.80 -2.42
C GLU A 19 4.29 1.29 -3.71
N SER A 20 4.90 0.31 -4.39
CA SER A 20 4.31 -0.34 -5.56
C SER A 20 2.96 -0.96 -5.21
N THR A 21 2.88 -1.74 -4.13
CA THR A 21 1.63 -2.35 -3.70
C THR A 21 0.58 -1.29 -3.33
N GLN A 22 0.98 -0.17 -2.74
CA GLN A 22 0.07 0.94 -2.44
C GLN A 22 -0.56 1.51 -3.71
N ASN A 23 0.24 1.67 -4.77
CA ASN A 23 -0.24 2.13 -6.07
C ASN A 23 -1.22 1.12 -6.68
N ASP A 24 -0.92 -0.18 -6.60
CA ASP A 24 -1.80 -1.25 -7.10
C ASP A 24 -3.15 -1.27 -6.34
N VAL A 25 -3.12 -1.09 -5.02
CA VAL A 25 -4.32 -1.00 -4.17
C VAL A 25 -5.15 0.24 -4.52
N ALA A 26 -4.52 1.40 -4.73
CA ALA A 26 -5.23 2.62 -5.15
C ALA A 26 -5.88 2.49 -6.54
N GLN A 27 -5.22 1.78 -7.47
CA GLN A 27 -5.80 1.45 -8.78
C GLN A 27 -7.01 0.50 -8.63
N ALA A 28 -6.91 -0.51 -7.77
CA ALA A 28 -8.02 -1.43 -7.49
C ALA A 28 -9.24 -0.71 -6.90
N ALA A 29 -9.03 0.20 -5.92
CA ALA A 29 -10.10 1.00 -5.33
C ALA A 29 -10.79 1.90 -6.37
N SER A 30 -10.01 2.49 -7.28
CA SER A 30 -10.55 3.31 -8.38
C SER A 30 -11.40 2.48 -9.34
N ALA A 31 -10.91 1.31 -9.75
CA ALA A 31 -11.64 0.39 -10.62
C ALA A 31 -12.94 -0.13 -9.96
N ALA A 32 -12.91 -0.41 -8.65
CA ALA A 32 -14.11 -0.76 -7.88
C ALA A 32 -15.13 0.39 -7.89
N GLY A 33 -14.67 1.64 -7.73
CA GLY A 33 -15.52 2.83 -7.84
C GLY A 33 -16.20 2.99 -9.20
N GLU A 34 -15.50 2.68 -10.29
CA GLU A 34 -16.07 2.66 -11.65
C GLU A 34 -17.10 1.53 -11.81
N ALA A 35 -16.81 0.34 -11.28
CA ALA A 35 -17.73 -0.80 -11.30
C ALA A 35 -19.02 -0.52 -10.51
N VAL A 36 -18.95 0.15 -9.35
CA VAL A 36 -20.13 0.61 -8.59
C VAL A 36 -20.99 1.56 -9.43
N GLN A 37 -20.38 2.53 -10.11
CA GLN A 37 -21.10 3.48 -10.96
C GLN A 37 -21.82 2.76 -12.11
N ALA A 38 -21.14 1.80 -12.76
CA ALA A 38 -21.72 0.99 -13.80
C ALA A 38 -22.90 0.14 -13.28
N ALA A 39 -22.71 -0.60 -12.17
CA ALA A 39 -23.75 -1.43 -11.57
C ALA A 39 -24.99 -0.61 -11.16
N THR A 40 -24.77 0.59 -10.62
CA THR A 40 -25.84 1.55 -10.28
C THR A 40 -26.62 1.98 -11.53
N ALA A 41 -25.93 2.31 -12.62
CA ALA A 41 -26.57 2.70 -13.87
C ALA A 41 -27.43 1.58 -14.50
N PHE A 42 -27.07 0.31 -14.25
CA PHE A 42 -27.83 -0.86 -14.71
C PHE A 42 -28.90 -1.34 -13.72
N GLY A 43 -29.09 -0.66 -12.58
CA GLY A 43 -30.06 -1.05 -11.55
C GLY A 43 -29.74 -2.37 -10.84
N ARG A 44 -28.45 -2.74 -10.77
CA ARG A 44 -27.98 -3.96 -10.10
C ARG A 44 -27.57 -3.66 -8.66
N GLU A 45 -28.57 -3.47 -7.79
CA GLU A 45 -28.34 -3.07 -6.40
C GLU A 45 -27.51 -4.09 -5.59
N GLN A 46 -27.65 -5.39 -5.88
CA GLN A 46 -26.85 -6.42 -5.25
C GLN A 46 -25.36 -6.33 -5.64
N ASP A 47 -25.07 -6.16 -6.93
CA ASP A 47 -23.69 -5.99 -7.43
C ASP A 47 -23.06 -4.71 -6.85
N VAL A 48 -23.84 -3.64 -6.67
CA VAL A 48 -23.37 -2.40 -6.01
C VAL A 48 -22.91 -2.68 -4.58
N ALA A 49 -23.72 -3.38 -3.78
CA ALA A 49 -23.38 -3.69 -2.39
C ALA A 49 -22.14 -4.58 -2.28
N GLU A 50 -21.99 -5.57 -3.17
CA GLU A 50 -20.82 -6.44 -3.21
C GLU A 50 -19.54 -5.69 -3.60
N VAL A 51 -19.61 -4.80 -4.61
CA VAL A 51 -18.43 -4.01 -5.02
C VAL A 51 -18.08 -2.93 -3.99
N ASP A 52 -19.07 -2.35 -3.30
CA ASP A 52 -18.82 -1.40 -2.21
C ASP A 52 -18.15 -2.07 -1.00
N ALA A 53 -18.57 -3.30 -0.66
CA ALA A 53 -17.89 -4.11 0.35
C ALA A 53 -16.42 -4.42 -0.06
N LEU A 54 -16.20 -4.83 -1.31
CA LEU A 54 -14.84 -5.03 -1.84
C LEU A 54 -13.99 -3.76 -1.76
N ARG A 55 -14.58 -2.60 -2.08
CA ARG A 55 -13.89 -1.31 -1.96
C ARG A 55 -13.50 -1.02 -0.50
N SER A 56 -14.40 -1.27 0.45
CA SER A 56 -14.11 -1.10 1.88
C SER A 56 -12.93 -1.98 2.32
N ASP A 57 -12.88 -3.24 1.87
CA ASP A 57 -11.78 -4.15 2.19
C ASP A 57 -10.45 -3.67 1.59
N VAL A 58 -10.48 -3.14 0.35
CA VAL A 58 -9.31 -2.55 -0.32
C VAL A 58 -8.81 -1.31 0.43
N ASP A 59 -9.72 -0.43 0.87
CA ASP A 59 -9.38 0.77 1.63
C ASP A 59 -8.76 0.41 3.01
N GLU A 60 -9.26 -0.63 3.69
CA GLU A 60 -8.67 -1.13 4.93
C GLU A 60 -7.24 -1.66 4.71
N GLN A 61 -7.03 -2.44 3.64
CA GLN A 61 -5.69 -2.92 3.26
C GLN A 61 -4.75 -1.77 2.90
N ALA A 62 -5.24 -0.72 2.23
CA ALA A 62 -4.47 0.48 1.92
C ALA A 62 -3.95 1.16 3.20
N GLY A 63 -4.81 1.29 4.21
CA GLY A 63 -4.45 1.86 5.51
C GLY A 63 -3.40 1.01 6.25
N ALA A 64 -3.58 -0.30 6.29
CA ALA A 64 -2.61 -1.21 6.91
C ALA A 64 -1.23 -1.15 6.21
N LEU A 65 -1.23 -1.10 4.87
CA LEU A 65 -0.01 -0.98 4.08
C LEU A 65 0.69 0.37 4.28
N ALA A 66 -0.06 1.46 4.42
CA ALA A 66 0.49 2.77 4.76
C ALA A 66 1.22 2.76 6.11
N ALA A 67 0.60 2.19 7.13
CA ALA A 67 1.23 2.06 8.45
C ALA A 67 2.51 1.19 8.40
N ALA A 68 2.50 0.11 7.60
CA ALA A 68 3.67 -0.73 7.41
C ALA A 68 4.81 0.01 6.69
N LYS A 69 4.48 0.79 5.65
CA LYS A 69 5.45 1.62 4.92
C LYS A 69 6.08 2.67 5.85
N ASP A 70 5.29 3.38 6.64
CA ASP A 70 5.80 4.37 7.60
C ASP A 70 6.76 3.74 8.63
N ALA A 71 6.44 2.53 9.10
CA ALA A 71 7.32 1.78 10.01
C ALA A 71 8.65 1.39 9.33
N LEU A 72 8.61 0.96 8.06
CA LEU A 72 9.79 0.67 7.26
C LEU A 72 10.63 1.92 7.01
N ASP A 73 10.01 3.05 6.66
CA ASP A 73 10.67 4.34 6.48
C ASP A 73 11.38 4.77 7.77
N GLY A 74 10.73 4.62 8.93
CA GLY A 74 11.33 4.90 10.24
C GLY A 74 12.48 3.95 10.61
N LEU A 75 12.46 2.69 10.16
CA LEU A 75 13.59 1.77 10.30
C LEU A 75 14.75 2.16 9.37
N LEU A 76 14.44 2.52 8.13
CA LEU A 76 15.42 2.93 7.13
C LEU A 76 16.17 4.20 7.56
N GLN A 77 15.45 5.22 8.03
CA GLN A 77 16.06 6.46 8.53
C GLN A 77 17.03 6.19 9.69
N ARG A 78 16.65 5.30 10.61
CA ARG A 78 17.53 4.87 11.71
C ARG A 78 18.78 4.17 11.19
N ALA A 79 18.64 3.25 10.23
CA ALA A 79 19.77 2.53 9.65
C ALA A 79 20.74 3.47 8.91
N VAL A 80 20.22 4.42 8.11
CA VAL A 80 21.03 5.41 7.40
C VAL A 80 21.74 6.37 8.36
N ALA A 81 21.08 6.81 9.43
CA ALA A 81 21.70 7.66 10.44
C ALA A 81 22.90 6.99 11.13
N LEU A 82 22.83 5.67 11.35
CA LEU A 82 23.94 4.88 11.89
C LEU A 82 25.10 4.75 10.90
N GLN A 83 24.82 4.77 9.58
CA GLN A 83 25.84 4.68 8.53
C GLN A 83 26.64 5.98 8.37
N GLY A 84 26.00 7.14 8.60
CA GLY A 84 26.64 8.47 8.46
C GLY A 84 27.34 9.01 9.71
N GLY A 85 27.24 8.33 10.85
CA GLY A 85 27.81 8.74 12.14
C GLY A 85 29.08 8.00 12.56
N GLY A 86 29.66 7.18 11.68
CA GLY A 86 30.87 6.36 11.91
C GLY A 86 32.11 6.89 11.22
#